data_AF-A0A9P5GPK9-F1
#
_entry.id   AF-A0A9P5GPK9-F1
#
_cell.length_a   1.000
_cell.length_b   1.000
_cell.length_c   1.000
_cell.angle_alpha   90.00
_cell.angle_beta   90.00
_cell.angle_gamma   90.00
#
_symmetry.space_group_name_H-M   'P 1'
#
loop_
_entity.id
_entity.type
_entity.pdbx_description
1 polymer ?
#
loop_
_entity_poly.entity_id
_entity_poly.type
_entity_poly.pdbx_seq_one_letter_code
_entity_poly.pdbx_strand_id
1 'polypeptide(L)'
;MAPKSKKPVPKPQPKTTTPNWPPLRPLLPAADLTLTPLLTDQIYLIRNFLPGTLCKTYTSFLASLPLTTTPGTPKKDEALRVNDRFQIDDARFAEMLWSTTALKELVTTRFEEDEYGYSQPAEEDDNALAERARQLWGGEPLGLNPNIRIYRYSAGQFFGQHYDDANNITLPPPNSRSKATPARTTWTLLVYLTSCTGGETIFYPEATRANRNPGPIAVAPEVGMALLHRHGDHCMIHEGAEVTGGEKWVLRSDLVVPR
;
A
#
# COMPACT_ATOMS: atom_id res chain seq x y z
N MET A 1 -15.32 53.31 0.24
CA MET A 1 -15.42 51.84 0.10
C MET A 1 -14.41 51.37 -0.93
N ALA A 2 -13.35 50.66 -0.51
CA ALA A 2 -12.34 50.12 -1.44
C ALA A 2 -12.88 48.86 -2.14
N PRO A 3 -12.62 48.65 -3.45
CA PRO A 3 -13.13 47.50 -4.18
C PRO A 3 -12.37 46.22 -3.78
N LYS A 4 -13.14 45.17 -3.44
CA LYS A 4 -12.61 43.84 -3.10
C LYS A 4 -11.96 43.19 -4.33
N SER A 5 -10.67 42.86 -4.19
CA SER A 5 -9.92 42.03 -5.14
C SER A 5 -10.59 40.67 -5.32
N LYS A 6 -10.95 40.33 -6.56
CA LYS A 6 -11.48 39.01 -6.93
C LYS A 6 -10.33 38.00 -6.95
N LYS A 7 -10.43 36.93 -6.14
CA LYS A 7 -9.48 35.80 -6.21
C LYS A 7 -9.51 35.19 -7.62
N PRO A 8 -8.35 34.84 -8.20
CA PRO A 8 -8.30 34.22 -9.52
C PRO A 8 -8.98 32.84 -9.49
N VAL A 9 -9.76 32.57 -10.54
CA VAL A 9 -10.41 31.28 -10.79
C VAL A 9 -9.31 30.23 -11.06
N PRO A 10 -9.36 29.02 -10.46
CA PRO A 10 -8.38 27.97 -10.73
C PRO A 10 -8.42 27.59 -12.22
N LYS A 11 -7.25 27.53 -12.88
CA LYS A 11 -7.15 27.00 -14.25
C LYS A 11 -7.55 25.52 -14.25
N PRO A 12 -8.31 25.04 -15.25
CA PRO A 12 -8.64 23.62 -15.36
C PRO A 12 -7.36 22.80 -15.50
N GLN A 13 -7.17 21.84 -14.60
CA GLN A 13 -6.08 20.86 -14.71
C GLN A 13 -6.30 19.99 -15.96
N PRO A 14 -5.24 19.69 -16.74
CA PRO A 14 -5.37 18.77 -17.86
C PRO A 14 -5.90 17.43 -17.35
N LYS A 15 -6.91 16.88 -18.03
CA LYS A 15 -7.45 15.54 -17.73
C LYS A 15 -6.30 14.54 -17.91
N THR A 16 -5.78 14.01 -16.81
CA THR A 16 -4.77 12.94 -16.84
C THR A 16 -5.40 11.70 -17.45
N THR A 17 -4.93 11.29 -18.62
CA THR A 17 -5.36 10.04 -19.26
C THR A 17 -4.83 8.86 -18.48
N THR A 18 -5.68 7.88 -18.16
CA THR A 18 -5.26 6.64 -17.50
C THR A 18 -4.19 5.92 -18.33
N PRO A 19 -3.03 5.55 -17.74
CA PRO A 19 -2.01 4.79 -18.43
C PRO A 19 -2.53 3.44 -18.93
N ASN A 20 -1.95 2.95 -20.01
CA ASN A 20 -2.23 1.60 -20.49
C ASN A 20 -1.39 0.58 -19.71
N TRP A 21 -1.83 0.24 -18.50
CA TRP A 21 -1.14 -0.70 -17.62
C TRP A 21 -0.83 -2.03 -18.33
N PRO A 22 0.39 -2.58 -18.18
CA PRO A 22 0.68 -3.92 -18.63
C PRO A 22 -0.31 -4.94 -18.04
N PRO A 23 -0.58 -6.07 -18.69
CA PRO A 23 -1.41 -7.12 -18.09
C PRO A 23 -0.77 -7.68 -16.81
N LEU A 24 -1.54 -7.83 -15.73
CA LEU A 24 -1.11 -8.55 -14.51
C LEU A 24 -1.11 -10.07 -14.76
N ARG A 25 -0.21 -10.56 -15.62
CA ARG A 25 -0.03 -12.00 -15.87
C ARG A 25 1.33 -12.33 -16.49
N PRO A 26 1.90 -13.52 -16.22
CA PRO A 26 1.36 -14.58 -15.34
C PRO A 26 1.43 -14.20 -13.85
N LEU A 27 0.60 -14.83 -13.03
CA LEU A 27 0.57 -14.69 -11.57
C LEU A 27 0.65 -16.07 -10.92
N LEU A 28 1.15 -16.13 -9.70
CA LEU A 28 1.10 -17.35 -8.88
C LEU A 28 -0.32 -17.54 -8.34
N PRO A 29 -0.81 -18.79 -8.22
CA PRO A 29 -2.07 -19.05 -7.54
C PRO A 29 -1.94 -18.69 -6.05
N ALA A 30 -3.04 -18.29 -5.43
CA ALA A 30 -3.05 -17.93 -4.02
C ALA A 30 -2.60 -19.07 -3.08
N ALA A 31 -2.77 -20.33 -3.50
CA ALA A 31 -2.30 -21.49 -2.76
C ALA A 31 -0.77 -21.60 -2.62
N ASP A 32 -0.02 -20.93 -3.50
CA ASP A 32 1.45 -20.89 -3.46
C ASP A 32 1.97 -19.65 -2.73
N LEU A 33 1.07 -18.83 -2.17
CA LEU A 33 1.37 -17.58 -1.49
C LEU A 33 0.84 -17.63 -0.06
N THR A 34 1.49 -16.86 0.82
CA THR A 34 1.11 -16.79 2.23
C THR A 34 1.18 -15.34 2.68
N LEU A 35 0.19 -14.94 3.48
CA LEU A 35 0.22 -13.69 4.23
C LEU A 35 0.94 -13.94 5.56
N THR A 36 2.22 -13.59 5.66
CA THR A 36 3.04 -13.88 6.83
C THR A 36 3.10 -12.66 7.76
N PRO A 37 2.76 -12.78 9.05
CA PRO A 37 2.94 -11.70 10.01
C PRO A 37 4.44 -11.47 10.27
N LEU A 38 4.90 -10.22 10.07
CA LEU A 38 6.20 -9.76 10.57
C LEU A 38 6.04 -9.12 11.96
N LEU A 39 4.93 -8.41 12.16
CA LEU A 39 4.47 -7.95 13.45
C LEU A 39 2.94 -8.09 13.46
N THR A 40 2.41 -8.99 14.28
CA THR A 40 0.97 -9.26 14.42
C THR A 40 0.18 -7.96 14.58
N ASP A 41 -0.98 -7.88 13.92
CA ASP A 41 -1.87 -6.72 13.88
C ASP A 41 -1.29 -5.41 13.29
N GLN A 42 -0.06 -5.45 12.76
CA GLN A 42 0.66 -4.25 12.33
C GLN A 42 1.34 -4.36 10.97
N ILE A 43 2.01 -5.48 10.67
CA ILE A 43 2.87 -5.64 9.49
C ILE A 43 2.77 -7.07 8.95
N TYR A 44 2.35 -7.21 7.68
CA TYR A 44 2.32 -8.49 6.97
C TYR A 44 3.07 -8.41 5.65
N LEU A 45 3.62 -9.55 5.24
CA LEU A 45 4.35 -9.72 4.00
C LEU A 45 3.69 -10.78 3.13
N ILE A 46 3.69 -10.56 1.82
CA ILE A 46 3.39 -11.58 0.81
C ILE A 46 4.58 -11.65 -0.13
N ARG A 47 5.44 -12.65 0.05
CA ARG A 47 6.61 -12.87 -0.80
C ARG A 47 6.18 -13.43 -2.16
N ASN A 48 6.90 -13.08 -3.22
CA ASN A 48 6.56 -13.48 -4.60
C ASN A 48 5.14 -13.09 -5.06
N PHE A 49 4.53 -12.06 -4.45
CA PHE A 49 3.20 -11.57 -4.81
C PHE A 49 3.08 -11.26 -6.32
N LEU A 50 4.12 -10.66 -6.92
CA LEU A 50 4.27 -10.56 -8.37
C LEU A 50 5.53 -11.31 -8.83
N PRO A 51 5.48 -12.10 -9.93
CA PRO A 51 6.69 -12.71 -10.47
C PRO A 51 7.72 -11.67 -10.93
N GLY A 52 9.01 -11.96 -10.76
CA GLY A 52 10.08 -11.02 -11.12
C GLY A 52 10.09 -10.58 -12.60
N THR A 53 9.60 -11.41 -13.52
CA THR A 53 9.41 -11.02 -14.93
C THR A 53 8.34 -9.93 -15.08
N LEU A 54 7.23 -10.05 -14.36
CA LEU A 54 6.16 -9.05 -14.33
C LEU A 54 6.65 -7.75 -13.69
N CYS A 55 7.42 -7.83 -12.60
CA CYS A 55 8.04 -6.67 -11.98
C CYS A 55 8.96 -5.91 -12.94
N LYS A 56 9.76 -6.61 -13.76
CA LYS A 56 10.58 -6.00 -14.82
C LYS A 56 9.72 -5.31 -15.87
N THR A 57 8.65 -5.95 -16.36
CA THR A 57 7.72 -5.34 -17.31
C THR A 57 7.09 -4.07 -16.76
N TYR A 58 6.63 -4.10 -15.51
CA TYR A 58 6.06 -2.94 -14.84
C TYR A 58 7.09 -1.85 -14.63
N THR A 59 8.29 -2.16 -14.15
CA THR A 59 9.35 -1.16 -13.95
C THR A 59 9.70 -0.45 -15.26
N SER A 60 9.88 -1.19 -16.36
CA SER A 60 10.12 -0.61 -17.68
C SER A 60 8.97 0.28 -18.17
N PHE A 61 7.72 -0.13 -17.93
CA PHE A 61 6.56 0.69 -18.26
C PHE A 61 6.47 1.95 -17.40
N LEU A 62 6.64 1.82 -16.09
CA LEU A 62 6.56 2.92 -15.14
C LEU A 62 7.63 3.97 -15.38
N ALA A 63 8.83 3.57 -15.83
CA ALA A 63 9.88 4.48 -16.25
C ALA A 63 9.51 5.37 -17.44
N SER A 64 8.47 5.02 -18.22
CA SER A 64 7.95 5.86 -19.31
C SER A 64 6.92 6.91 -18.85
N LEU A 65 6.44 6.82 -17.62
CA LEU A 65 5.46 7.77 -17.07
C LEU A 65 6.13 9.10 -16.68
N PRO A 66 5.37 10.22 -16.65
CA PRO A 66 5.92 11.52 -16.28
C PRO A 66 6.08 11.64 -14.75
N LEU A 67 7.09 10.97 -14.18
CA LEU A 67 7.38 11.10 -12.75
C LEU A 67 7.86 12.52 -12.42
N THR A 68 7.45 13.02 -11.26
CA THR A 68 7.87 14.32 -10.74
C THR A 68 8.63 14.12 -9.43
N THR A 69 9.85 14.67 -9.34
CA THR A 69 10.62 14.65 -8.10
C THR A 69 9.97 15.56 -7.06
N THR A 70 9.86 15.07 -5.81
CA THR A 70 9.31 15.87 -4.72
C THR A 70 10.19 17.08 -4.40
N PRO A 71 9.60 18.21 -3.98
CA PRO A 71 10.38 19.34 -3.51
C PRO A 71 11.22 18.92 -2.29
N GLY A 72 12.53 19.19 -2.32
CA GLY A 72 13.46 18.87 -1.22
C GLY A 72 13.25 19.71 0.06
N THR A 73 12.17 20.49 0.13
CA THR A 73 11.76 21.24 1.32
C THR A 73 10.34 20.84 1.68
N PRO A 74 10.12 20.22 2.85
CA PRO A 74 8.79 19.80 3.26
C PRO A 74 7.90 21.01 3.58
N LYS A 75 6.59 20.84 3.48
CA LYS A 75 5.66 21.80 4.09
C LYS A 75 5.72 21.69 5.60
N LYS A 76 5.18 22.71 6.29
CA LYS A 76 5.00 22.66 7.74
C LYS A 76 4.23 21.38 8.11
N ASP A 77 4.77 20.62 9.06
CA ASP A 77 4.22 19.35 9.57
C ASP A 77 4.21 18.17 8.56
N GLU A 78 4.88 18.30 7.41
CA GLU A 78 5.15 17.18 6.49
C GLU A 78 6.59 16.68 6.69
N ALA A 79 6.81 15.37 6.55
CA ALA A 79 8.15 14.80 6.60
C ALA A 79 8.95 15.13 5.32
N LEU A 80 10.27 15.31 5.49
CA LEU A 80 11.18 15.52 4.37
C LEU A 80 11.18 14.27 3.47
N ARG A 81 10.99 14.51 2.17
CA ARG A 81 10.95 13.45 1.17
C ARG A 81 11.67 13.90 -0.09
N VAL A 82 12.50 13.03 -0.60
CA VAL A 82 13.19 13.22 -1.87
C VAL A 82 12.99 11.95 -2.68
N ASN A 83 12.01 11.93 -3.58
CA ASN A 83 11.76 10.80 -4.49
C ASN A 83 11.00 11.24 -5.74
N ASP A 84 11.04 10.41 -6.78
CA ASP A 84 10.23 10.58 -7.98
C ASP A 84 8.85 9.96 -7.77
N ARG A 85 7.80 10.70 -8.14
CA ARG A 85 6.41 10.28 -7.91
C ARG A 85 5.55 10.41 -9.15
N PHE A 86 4.69 9.42 -9.35
CA PHE A 86 3.53 9.51 -10.23
C PHE A 86 2.28 9.10 -9.44
N GLN A 87 1.15 9.76 -9.69
CA GLN A 87 -0.10 9.50 -8.98
C GLN A 87 -1.26 9.59 -9.96
N ILE A 88 -2.20 8.66 -9.88
CA ILE A 88 -3.42 8.68 -10.67
C ILE A 88 -4.59 8.02 -9.95
N ASP A 89 -5.80 8.52 -10.20
CA ASP A 89 -7.04 7.84 -9.84
C ASP A 89 -7.44 6.85 -10.95
N ASP A 90 -7.33 5.55 -10.68
CA ASP A 90 -7.66 4.48 -11.62
C ASP A 90 -8.32 3.29 -10.90
N ALA A 91 -9.64 3.38 -10.73
CA ALA A 91 -10.45 2.34 -10.09
C ALA A 91 -10.38 0.99 -10.83
N ARG A 92 -10.18 1.00 -12.16
CA ARG A 92 -10.09 -0.23 -12.96
C ARG A 92 -8.80 -0.98 -12.63
N PHE A 93 -7.69 -0.27 -12.51
CA PHE A 93 -6.42 -0.89 -12.15
C PHE A 93 -6.40 -1.33 -10.67
N ALA A 94 -6.98 -0.55 -9.76
CA ALA A 94 -7.16 -0.95 -8.37
C ALA A 94 -7.96 -2.26 -8.25
N GLU A 95 -9.08 -2.38 -8.97
CA GLU A 95 -9.88 -3.60 -9.03
C GLU A 95 -9.12 -4.77 -9.66
N MET A 96 -8.31 -4.51 -10.70
CA MET A 96 -7.47 -5.54 -11.30
C MET A 96 -6.45 -6.07 -10.28
N LEU A 97 -5.76 -5.18 -9.56
CA LEU A 97 -4.80 -5.57 -8.53
C LEU A 97 -5.46 -6.35 -7.39
N TRP A 98 -6.67 -5.95 -6.98
CA TRP A 98 -7.46 -6.62 -5.95
C TRP A 98 -7.94 -8.03 -6.35
N SER A 99 -8.62 -8.14 -7.50
CA SER A 99 -9.39 -9.33 -7.87
C SER A 99 -8.63 -10.31 -8.77
N THR A 100 -7.58 -9.87 -9.47
CA THR A 100 -6.81 -10.77 -10.36
C THR A 100 -5.56 -11.35 -9.71
N THR A 101 -5.03 -10.70 -8.67
CA THR A 101 -3.95 -11.26 -7.86
C THR A 101 -4.51 -12.09 -6.70
N ALA A 102 -3.62 -12.74 -5.96
CA ALA A 102 -3.99 -13.46 -4.75
C ALA A 102 -4.42 -12.54 -3.58
N LEU A 103 -4.33 -11.22 -3.73
CA LEU A 103 -4.51 -10.29 -2.61
C LEU A 103 -5.86 -10.48 -1.91
N LYS A 104 -6.96 -10.49 -2.67
CA LYS A 104 -8.31 -10.70 -2.10
C LYS A 104 -8.38 -11.99 -1.29
N GLU A 105 -8.00 -13.12 -1.88
CA GLU A 105 -8.05 -14.43 -1.22
C GLU A 105 -7.17 -14.47 0.05
N LEU A 106 -5.97 -13.88 0.00
CA LEU A 106 -5.06 -13.83 1.15
C LEU A 106 -5.60 -12.98 2.30
N VAL A 107 -6.25 -11.85 2.02
CA VAL A 107 -6.76 -10.97 3.09
C VAL A 107 -8.17 -11.34 3.58
N THR A 108 -8.96 -12.10 2.80
CA THR A 108 -10.32 -12.48 3.21
C THR A 108 -10.46 -13.92 3.68
N THR A 109 -9.66 -14.85 3.12
CA THR A 109 -9.89 -16.30 3.29
C THR A 109 -8.65 -17.09 3.66
N ARG A 110 -7.44 -16.51 3.60
CA ARG A 110 -6.17 -17.24 3.84
C ARG A 110 -5.17 -16.42 4.64
N PHE A 111 -5.61 -15.89 5.78
CA PHE A 111 -4.72 -15.28 6.76
C PHE A 111 -4.63 -16.21 7.98
N GLU A 112 -3.48 -16.86 8.13
CA GLU A 112 -3.15 -17.67 9.30
C GLU A 112 -2.34 -16.78 10.24
N GLU A 113 -2.97 -16.34 11.33
CA GLU A 113 -2.19 -15.95 12.51
C GLU A 113 -2.05 -17.20 13.36
N ASP A 114 -0.86 -17.79 13.33
CA ASP A 114 -0.48 -18.88 14.23
C ASP A 114 -0.48 -18.37 15.68
N GLU A 115 -1.66 -18.24 16.30
CA GLU A 115 -1.71 -17.73 17.67
C GLU A 115 -1.21 -18.79 18.66
N TYR A 116 -1.40 -20.09 18.39
CA TYR A 116 -0.81 -21.19 19.17
C TYR A 116 -0.67 -22.43 18.29
N GLY A 117 0.55 -22.96 18.12
CA GLY A 117 0.88 -24.11 17.26
C GLY A 117 0.33 -25.48 17.69
N TYR A 118 -0.93 -25.56 18.13
CA TYR A 118 -1.60 -26.79 18.59
C TYR A 118 -3.10 -26.88 18.22
N SER A 119 -3.54 -26.23 17.14
CA SER A 119 -4.86 -26.54 16.56
C SER A 119 -4.65 -27.32 15.27
N GLN A 120 -5.14 -28.56 15.25
CA GLN A 120 -5.42 -29.26 13.98
C GLN A 120 -6.27 -28.34 13.08
N PRO A 121 -6.20 -28.49 11.74
CA PRO A 121 -7.16 -27.86 10.85
C PRO A 121 -8.52 -28.52 11.09
N ALA A 122 -9.20 -28.14 12.17
CA ALA A 122 -10.64 -28.25 12.22
C ALA A 122 -11.15 -27.31 11.14
N GLU A 123 -12.14 -27.77 10.36
CA GLU A 123 -12.87 -26.93 9.41
C GLU A 123 -13.33 -25.66 10.15
N GLU A 124 -12.55 -24.58 10.04
CA GLU A 124 -12.89 -23.31 10.69
C GLU A 124 -14.20 -22.84 10.06
N ASP A 125 -15.20 -22.55 10.90
CA ASP A 125 -16.47 -21.97 10.45
C ASP A 125 -16.16 -20.70 9.65
N ASP A 126 -16.62 -20.65 8.39
CA ASP A 126 -16.45 -19.52 7.48
C ASP A 126 -16.80 -18.18 8.16
N ASN A 127 -17.75 -18.18 9.10
CA ASN A 127 -18.13 -16.98 9.85
C ASN A 127 -17.06 -16.52 10.84
N ALA A 128 -16.35 -17.45 11.50
CA ALA A 128 -15.30 -17.14 12.45
C ALA A 128 -14.08 -16.53 11.74
N LEU A 129 -13.71 -17.10 10.59
CA LEU A 129 -12.64 -16.57 9.75
C LEU A 129 -12.97 -15.15 9.23
N ALA A 130 -14.20 -14.95 8.76
CA ALA A 130 -14.65 -13.64 8.29
C ALA A 130 -14.66 -12.59 9.42
N GLU A 131 -15.00 -12.99 10.65
CA GLU A 131 -14.96 -12.08 11.82
C GLU A 131 -13.52 -11.71 12.21
N ARG A 132 -12.61 -12.68 12.24
CA ARG A 132 -11.18 -12.40 12.47
C ARG A 132 -10.61 -11.45 11.41
N ALA A 133 -10.99 -11.63 10.14
CA ALA A 133 -10.56 -10.74 9.05
C ALA A 133 -11.08 -9.32 9.29
N ARG A 134 -12.36 -9.18 9.65
CA ARG A 134 -12.96 -7.87 9.96
C ARG A 134 -12.22 -7.17 11.10
N GLN A 135 -11.85 -7.88 12.14
CA GLN A 135 -11.13 -7.32 13.28
C GLN A 135 -9.74 -6.83 12.88
N LEU A 136 -8.96 -7.66 12.17
CA LEU A 136 -7.62 -7.32 11.71
C LEU A 136 -7.61 -6.09 10.78
N TRP A 137 -8.47 -6.10 9.76
CA TRP A 137 -8.50 -5.05 8.74
C TRP A 137 -9.25 -3.79 9.17
N GLY A 138 -9.93 -3.81 10.33
CA GLY A 138 -10.74 -2.71 10.85
C GLY A 138 -12.11 -2.57 10.17
N GLY A 139 -12.57 -3.63 9.53
CA GLY A 139 -13.82 -3.78 8.77
C GLY A 139 -13.69 -4.83 7.67
N GLU A 140 -14.77 -5.11 6.96
CA GLU A 140 -14.76 -6.04 5.82
C GLU A 140 -13.91 -5.47 4.67
N PRO A 141 -12.87 -6.16 4.16
CA PRO A 141 -12.12 -5.70 3.01
C PRO A 141 -12.99 -5.59 1.76
N LEU A 142 -13.15 -4.37 1.22
CA LEU A 142 -13.96 -4.09 0.04
C LEU A 142 -13.15 -4.08 -1.25
N GLY A 143 -11.85 -3.79 -1.16
CA GLY A 143 -10.98 -3.58 -2.30
C GLY A 143 -9.80 -2.67 -1.99
N LEU A 144 -9.30 -2.03 -3.04
CA LEU A 144 -8.16 -1.12 -2.99
C LEU A 144 -8.55 0.32 -3.31
N ASN A 145 -7.80 1.26 -2.73
CA ASN A 145 -7.93 2.69 -3.00
C ASN A 145 -7.61 2.99 -4.48
N PRO A 146 -8.53 3.59 -5.25
CA PRO A 146 -8.29 3.98 -6.65
C PRO A 146 -7.12 4.94 -6.85
N ASN A 147 -6.67 5.64 -5.80
CA ASN A 147 -5.51 6.52 -5.83
C ASN A 147 -4.20 5.70 -5.87
N ILE A 148 -3.80 5.29 -7.07
CA ILE A 148 -2.58 4.54 -7.35
C ILE A 148 -1.39 5.49 -7.33
N ARG A 149 -0.36 5.13 -6.57
CA ARG A 149 0.87 5.92 -6.44
C ARG A 149 2.07 5.08 -6.85
N ILE A 150 2.97 5.67 -7.61
CA ILE A 150 4.22 5.07 -8.02
C ILE A 150 5.35 5.90 -7.44
N TYR A 151 6.31 5.22 -6.83
CA TYR A 151 7.50 5.82 -6.26
C TYR A 151 8.74 5.22 -6.90
N ARG A 152 9.68 6.08 -7.29
CA ARG A 152 11.05 5.69 -7.65
C ARG A 152 12.02 6.44 -6.74
N TYR A 153 12.98 5.70 -6.19
CA TYR A 153 14.08 6.24 -5.41
C TYR A 153 15.41 5.83 -6.07
N SER A 154 16.22 6.80 -6.45
CA SER A 154 17.61 6.63 -6.88
C SER A 154 18.57 6.75 -5.69
N ALA A 155 19.86 6.49 -5.89
CA ALA A 155 20.84 6.69 -4.83
C ALA A 155 20.76 8.12 -4.22
N GLY A 156 20.78 8.22 -2.88
CA GLY A 156 20.62 9.46 -2.12
C GLY A 156 19.16 9.88 -1.84
N GLN A 157 18.18 9.19 -2.42
CA GLN A 157 16.75 9.48 -2.23
C GLN A 157 16.16 8.69 -1.06
N PHE A 158 15.24 9.31 -0.32
CA PHE A 158 14.64 8.77 0.90
C PHE A 158 13.27 9.40 1.20
N PHE A 159 12.58 8.88 2.21
CA PHE A 159 11.41 9.50 2.81
C PHE A 159 11.52 9.40 4.32
N GLY A 160 11.72 10.53 5.01
CA GLY A 160 11.92 10.54 6.46
C GLY A 160 10.70 10.07 7.26
N GLN A 161 10.91 9.91 8.56
CA GLN A 161 9.90 9.42 9.51
C GLN A 161 8.57 10.19 9.43
N HIS A 162 7.47 9.46 9.30
CA HIS A 162 6.12 10.00 9.22
C HIS A 162 5.07 8.98 9.70
N TYR A 163 3.84 9.47 9.83
CA TYR A 163 2.63 8.67 9.92
C TYR A 163 1.85 8.81 8.61
N ASP A 164 1.14 7.75 8.25
CA ASP A 164 0.17 7.76 7.15
C ASP A 164 -1.25 7.87 7.71
N ASP A 165 -2.02 8.83 7.21
CA ASP A 165 -3.42 9.04 7.60
C ASP A 165 -4.39 8.12 6.85
N ALA A 166 -5.54 7.85 7.47
CA ALA A 166 -6.66 7.22 6.79
C ALA A 166 -7.36 8.21 5.84
N ASN A 167 -7.72 7.74 4.65
CA ASN A 167 -8.50 8.50 3.67
C ASN A 167 -9.95 8.03 3.68
N ASN A 168 -10.88 8.97 3.85
CA ASN A 168 -12.30 8.73 3.57
C ASN A 168 -12.52 8.81 2.06
N ILE A 169 -13.05 7.74 1.48
CA ILE A 169 -13.31 7.64 0.04
C ILE A 169 -14.73 7.13 -0.22
N THR A 170 -15.16 7.24 -1.47
CA THR A 170 -16.40 6.61 -1.93
C THR A 170 -16.03 5.65 -3.04
N LEU A 171 -16.17 4.34 -2.78
CA LEU A 171 -15.92 3.35 -3.81
C LEU A 171 -17.06 3.39 -4.85
N PRO A 172 -16.73 3.33 -6.15
CA PRO A 172 -17.73 3.25 -7.20
C PRO A 172 -18.54 1.95 -7.04
N PRO A 173 -19.80 1.95 -7.50
CA PRO A 173 -20.62 0.76 -7.42
C PRO A 173 -20.01 -0.36 -8.28
N PRO A 174 -19.89 -1.61 -7.76
CA PRO A 174 -19.33 -2.73 -8.53
C PRO A 174 -20.15 -3.08 -9.78
N ASN A 175 -21.43 -2.70 -9.82
CA ASN A 175 -22.29 -2.82 -10.98
C ASN A 175 -23.38 -1.75 -10.99
N SER A 176 -24.04 -1.57 -12.13
CA SER A 176 -25.10 -0.56 -12.33
C SER A 176 -26.32 -0.69 -11.41
N ARG A 177 -26.46 -1.79 -10.65
CA ARG A 177 -27.56 -2.04 -9.70
C ARG A 177 -27.20 -1.71 -8.25
N SER A 178 -25.91 -1.48 -7.96
CA SER A 178 -25.40 -1.17 -6.62
C SER A 178 -25.17 0.33 -6.43
N LYS A 179 -25.17 0.79 -5.18
CA LYS A 179 -24.83 2.17 -4.84
C LYS A 179 -23.34 2.28 -4.55
N ALA A 180 -22.81 3.50 -4.74
CA ALA A 180 -21.47 3.83 -4.29
C ALA A 180 -21.39 3.66 -2.76
N THR A 181 -20.25 3.17 -2.26
CA THR A 181 -20.09 2.79 -0.85
C THR A 181 -19.15 3.78 -0.15
N PRO A 182 -19.61 4.52 0.88
CA PRO A 182 -18.73 5.29 1.75
C PRO A 182 -17.77 4.34 2.47
N ALA A 183 -16.49 4.63 2.39
CA ALA A 183 -15.44 3.74 2.86
C ALA A 183 -14.25 4.53 3.41
N ARG A 184 -13.33 3.82 4.08
CA ARG A 184 -12.07 4.38 4.59
C ARG A 184 -10.89 3.44 4.33
N THR A 185 -9.69 3.99 4.18
CA THR A 185 -8.47 3.18 4.07
C THR A 185 -7.93 2.82 5.46
N THR A 186 -7.48 1.58 5.67
CA THR A 186 -6.96 1.13 6.99
C THR A 186 -5.55 0.54 6.96
N TRP A 187 -5.10 0.09 5.79
CA TRP A 187 -3.74 -0.44 5.61
C TRP A 187 -3.13 0.09 4.32
N THR A 188 -1.84 0.43 4.36
CA THR A 188 -1.06 0.73 3.15
C THR A 188 -0.57 -0.58 2.55
N LEU A 189 -0.73 -0.72 1.22
CA LEU A 189 -0.14 -1.78 0.42
C LEU A 189 1.03 -1.21 -0.39
N LEU A 190 2.24 -1.71 -0.15
CA LEU A 190 3.42 -1.44 -0.96
C LEU A 190 3.82 -2.71 -1.72
N VAL A 191 3.92 -2.63 -3.05
CA VAL A 191 4.45 -3.70 -3.89
C VAL A 191 5.83 -3.27 -4.38
N TYR A 192 6.87 -3.96 -3.91
CA TYR A 192 8.25 -3.71 -4.33
C TYR A 192 8.49 -4.35 -5.70
N LEU A 193 8.82 -3.54 -6.70
CA LEU A 193 9.07 -4.01 -8.06
C LEU A 193 10.56 -4.25 -8.32
N THR A 194 11.43 -3.69 -7.49
CA THR A 194 12.88 -3.88 -7.56
C THR A 194 13.46 -4.09 -6.15
N SER A 195 14.64 -4.71 -6.10
CA SER A 195 15.52 -4.70 -4.94
C SER A 195 16.59 -3.60 -5.09
N CYS A 196 17.12 -3.12 -3.97
CA CYS A 196 18.17 -2.11 -3.93
C CYS A 196 19.07 -2.31 -2.70
N THR A 197 20.19 -1.59 -2.62
CA THR A 197 20.97 -1.44 -1.39
C THR A 197 20.47 -0.24 -0.60
N GLY A 198 20.28 -0.40 0.71
CA GLY A 198 19.48 0.52 1.51
C GLY A 198 18.01 0.50 1.07
N GLY A 199 17.30 1.61 1.25
CA GLY A 199 15.93 1.74 0.80
C GLY A 199 14.92 0.90 1.61
N GLU A 200 15.27 0.42 2.79
CA GLU A 200 14.36 -0.31 3.68
C GLU A 200 13.12 0.54 4.02
N THR A 201 11.97 -0.11 4.19
CA THR A 201 10.87 0.51 4.94
C THR A 201 11.09 0.16 6.40
N ILE A 202 11.42 1.17 7.22
CA ILE A 202 11.77 0.99 8.64
C ILE A 202 10.59 1.46 9.49
N PHE A 203 10.14 0.60 10.39
CA PHE A 203 9.08 0.84 11.34
C PHE A 203 9.66 0.96 12.75
N TYR A 204 9.10 1.86 13.55
CA TYR A 204 9.56 2.16 14.91
C TYR A 204 8.44 1.89 15.91
N PRO A 205 8.38 0.68 16.50
CA PRO A 205 7.30 0.32 17.42
C PRO A 205 7.29 1.18 18.68
N GLU A 206 6.10 1.44 19.21
CA GLU A 206 5.96 2.12 20.50
C GLU A 206 6.31 1.20 21.67
N ALA A 207 6.84 1.79 22.75
CA ALA A 207 7.13 1.05 23.97
C ALA A 207 5.86 0.50 24.63
N THR A 208 5.86 -0.79 24.94
CA THR A 208 4.77 -1.47 25.66
C THR A 208 5.17 -1.79 27.10
N ARG A 209 4.23 -2.30 27.91
CA ARG A 209 4.56 -2.80 29.25
C ARG A 209 5.51 -3.99 29.21
N ALA A 210 5.38 -4.85 28.20
CA ALA A 210 6.20 -6.05 28.02
C ALA A 210 7.58 -5.74 27.40
N ASN A 211 7.65 -4.74 26.51
CA ASN A 211 8.89 -4.30 25.89
C ASN A 211 9.00 -2.77 25.94
N ARG A 212 9.84 -2.27 26.85
CA ARG A 212 10.02 -0.83 27.11
C ARG A 212 10.90 -0.12 26.09
N ASN A 213 11.67 -0.85 25.28
CA ASN A 213 12.58 -0.28 24.29
C ASN A 213 12.63 -1.18 23.06
N PRO A 214 11.55 -1.26 22.27
CA PRO A 214 11.53 -2.05 21.06
C PRO A 214 12.55 -1.52 20.05
N GLY A 215 13.28 -2.43 19.41
CA GLY A 215 14.15 -2.08 18.28
C GLY A 215 13.34 -1.76 17.02
N PRO A 216 13.93 -1.04 16.06
CA PRO A 216 13.30 -0.81 14.76
C PRO A 216 13.14 -2.11 13.98
N ILE A 217 12.08 -2.19 13.17
CA ILE A 217 11.79 -3.31 12.28
C ILE A 217 12.04 -2.83 10.85
N ALA A 218 13.07 -3.36 10.19
CA ALA A 218 13.44 -2.99 8.83
C ALA A 218 12.98 -4.04 7.82
N VAL A 219 12.24 -3.60 6.79
CA VAL A 219 11.81 -4.44 5.67
C VAL A 219 12.59 -4.02 4.43
N ALA A 220 13.52 -4.87 4.00
CA ALA A 220 14.28 -4.66 2.77
C ALA A 220 13.40 -4.85 1.53
N PRO A 221 13.55 -4.02 0.48
CA PRO A 221 12.82 -4.21 -0.77
C PRO A 221 13.23 -5.52 -1.46
N GLU A 222 12.26 -6.41 -1.63
CA GLU A 222 12.42 -7.67 -2.34
C GLU A 222 11.56 -7.66 -3.60
N VAL A 223 12.15 -8.04 -4.73
CA VAL A 223 11.46 -8.03 -6.03
C VAL A 223 10.19 -8.88 -5.95
N GLY A 224 9.05 -8.25 -6.21
CA GLY A 224 7.75 -8.92 -6.25
C GLY A 224 7.10 -9.11 -4.89
N MET A 225 7.70 -8.67 -3.79
CA MET A 225 7.09 -8.75 -2.46
C MET A 225 6.05 -7.64 -2.28
N ALA A 226 4.92 -7.99 -1.67
CA ALA A 226 3.98 -7.02 -1.12
C ALA A 226 4.16 -6.90 0.40
N LEU A 227 4.08 -5.67 0.89
CA LEU A 227 4.08 -5.30 2.30
C LEU A 227 2.77 -4.60 2.61
N LEU A 228 2.07 -5.10 3.62
CA LEU A 228 0.90 -4.48 4.21
C LEU A 228 1.29 -3.94 5.58
N HIS A 229 1.09 -2.65 5.83
CA HIS A 229 1.25 -2.08 7.17
C HIS A 229 0.06 -1.20 7.54
N ARG A 230 -0.29 -1.23 8.83
CA ARG A 230 -1.44 -0.48 9.33
C ARG A 230 -1.17 1.02 9.29
N HIS A 231 -2.21 1.80 9.00
CA HIS A 231 -2.14 3.26 8.99
C HIS A 231 -3.39 3.89 9.63
N GLY A 232 -3.48 5.22 9.64
CA GLY A 232 -4.50 5.96 10.40
C GLY A 232 -4.24 5.88 11.91
N ASP A 233 -5.28 5.65 12.70
CA ASP A 233 -5.23 5.68 14.18
C ASP A 233 -4.25 4.66 14.78
N HIS A 234 -3.86 3.64 14.01
CA HIS A 234 -2.92 2.60 14.42
C HIS A 234 -1.61 2.63 13.60
N CYS A 235 -1.30 3.76 12.96
CA CYS A 235 -0.09 3.90 12.18
C CYS A 235 1.13 3.93 13.10
N MET A 236 2.10 3.05 12.82
CA MET A 236 3.43 3.13 13.40
C MET A 236 4.24 4.21 12.69
N ILE A 237 5.06 4.97 13.43
CA ILE A 237 6.03 5.86 12.81
C ILE A 237 7.00 5.05 11.95
N HIS A 238 7.16 5.47 10.71
CA HIS A 238 7.94 4.72 9.73
C HIS A 238 8.60 5.64 8.71
N GLU A 239 9.62 5.13 8.04
CA GLU A 239 10.35 5.85 7.00
C GLU A 239 10.74 4.93 5.84
N GLY A 240 11.04 5.53 4.70
CA GLY A 240 11.79 4.89 3.64
C GLY A 240 13.25 5.33 3.74
N ALA A 241 14.12 4.42 4.19
CA ALA A 241 15.55 4.67 4.34
C ALA A 241 16.18 5.10 3.01
N GLU A 242 17.35 5.74 3.09
CA GLU A 242 18.10 6.17 1.92
C GLU A 242 18.48 4.98 1.03
N VAL A 243 18.19 5.10 -0.26
CA VAL A 243 18.75 4.18 -1.25
C VAL A 243 20.21 4.54 -1.44
N THR A 244 21.11 3.58 -1.24
CA THR A 244 22.56 3.78 -1.40
C THR A 244 23.11 3.14 -2.67
N GLY A 245 22.35 2.22 -3.28
CA GLY A 245 22.73 1.59 -4.55
C GLY A 245 21.53 1.01 -5.30
N GLY A 246 21.54 1.15 -6.63
CA GLY A 246 20.43 0.73 -7.50
C GLY A 246 19.26 1.70 -7.49
N GLU A 247 18.08 1.19 -7.87
CA GLU A 247 16.83 1.95 -7.86
C GLU A 247 15.73 1.16 -7.16
N LYS A 248 14.99 1.81 -6.25
CA LYS A 248 13.81 1.26 -5.60
C LYS A 248 12.56 1.72 -6.32
N TRP A 249 11.78 0.78 -6.85
CA TRP A 249 10.49 1.02 -7.48
C TRP A 249 9.38 0.42 -6.62
N VAL A 250 8.38 1.23 -6.28
CA VAL A 250 7.25 0.82 -5.44
C VAL A 250 5.95 1.25 -6.09
N LEU A 251 5.01 0.32 -6.17
CA LEU A 251 3.60 0.60 -6.44
C LEU A 251 2.87 0.63 -5.10
N ARG A 252 2.07 1.66 -4.86
CA ARG A 252 1.25 1.80 -3.67
C ARG A 252 -0.23 1.91 -4.01
N SER A 253 -1.03 1.22 -3.20
CA SER A 253 -2.45 1.48 -2.97
C SER A 253 -2.73 1.26 -1.47
N ASP A 254 -3.98 1.29 -1.04
CA ASP A 254 -4.37 1.10 0.36
C ASP A 254 -5.59 0.17 0.42
N LEU A 255 -5.67 -0.73 1.40
CA LEU A 255 -6.87 -1.55 1.66
C LEU A 255 -8.01 -0.67 2.17
N VAL A 256 -9.22 -0.96 1.69
CA VAL A 256 -10.43 -0.18 1.95
C VAL A 256 -11.46 -1.04 2.68
N VAL A 257 -12.09 -0.46 3.70
CA VAL A 257 -13.18 -1.07 4.48
C VAL A 257 -14.37 -0.11 4.60
N PRO A 258 -15.59 -0.57 4.97
CA PRO A 258 -16.72 0.33 5.23
C PRO A 258 -16.40 1.39 6.27
N ARG A 259 -17.04 2.56 6.13
CA ARG A 259 -16.97 3.66 7.11
C ARG A 259 -18.10 3.58 8.13
#